data_AF-A0A7C9U0X9-F1
#
_entry.id   AF-A0A7C9U0X9-F1
#
_cell.length_a   1.000
_cell.length_b   1.000
_cell.length_c   1.000
_cell.angle_alpha   90.00
_cell.angle_beta   90.00
_cell.angle_gamma   90.00
#
_symmetry.space_group_name_H-M   'P 1'
#
loop_
_entity.id
_entity.type
_entity.pdbx_description
1 polymer ?
#
loop_
_entity_poly.entity_id
_entity_poly.type
_entity_poly.pdbx_seq_one_letter_code
_entity_poly.pdbx_strand_id
1 'polypeptide(L)'
;MSKIFELFGYPVNDQSPEAIASRKNAQCPFMGADCDGGGNRYLSNVNLKQNAELAAFFQGRSSVPSGVCSLQLQAKAPPWIVCPRRLFFLAKSAAGQRLQTRFTERILLNHSGYPSGTTIGIWPELRIDYKKNNKSFRYTFDYILMPTASLTQNQVEEVTGSDWKTTRRLLEASGYSMARRNGTDYVDNFPNGYPVIVEVMTSSTSGGNKTKRTTIPMATGSIVVL
;
A
#
# COMPACT_ATOMS: atom_id res chain seq x y z
N MET A 1 21.92 -1.49 20.45
CA MET A 1 21.76 -1.85 19.02
C MET A 1 20.30 -1.76 18.66
N SER A 2 19.96 -1.30 17.44
CA SER A 2 18.57 -1.34 16.97
C SER A 2 18.14 -2.80 16.81
N LYS A 3 16.91 -3.12 17.23
CA LYS A 3 16.34 -4.47 17.14
C LYS A 3 15.06 -4.42 16.32
N ILE A 4 14.73 -5.54 15.68
CA ILE A 4 13.41 -5.68 15.05
C ILE A 4 12.37 -5.69 16.17
N PHE A 5 11.37 -4.81 16.06
CA PHE A 5 10.26 -4.74 17.03
C PHE A 5 9.08 -5.55 16.52
N GLU A 6 8.59 -5.26 15.30
CA GLU A 6 7.54 -6.02 14.63
C GLU A 6 8.07 -6.74 13.39
N LEU A 7 7.70 -8.02 13.26
CA LEU A 7 7.94 -8.86 12.10
C LEU A 7 6.59 -9.38 11.56
N PHE A 8 6.32 -9.14 10.28
CA PHE A 8 5.04 -9.44 9.62
C PHE A 8 3.83 -8.85 10.37
N GLY A 9 4.00 -7.65 10.91
CA GLY A 9 2.95 -6.87 11.57
C GLY A 9 2.70 -7.18 13.04
N TYR A 10 3.45 -8.10 13.65
CA TYR A 10 3.31 -8.48 15.06
C TYR A 10 4.62 -8.29 15.83
N PRO A 11 4.59 -7.90 17.12
CA PRO A 11 5.78 -7.85 17.97
C PRO A 11 6.54 -9.18 17.92
N VAL A 12 7.88 -9.17 17.87
CA VAL A 12 8.69 -10.40 17.71
C VAL A 12 8.47 -11.46 18.80
N ASN A 13 8.00 -11.05 19.98
CA ASN A 13 7.69 -11.93 21.11
C ASN A 13 6.22 -12.39 21.15
N ASP A 14 5.37 -11.94 20.24
CA ASP A 14 3.98 -12.37 20.13
C ASP A 14 3.91 -13.82 19.62
N GLN A 15 3.28 -14.71 20.39
CA GLN A 15 3.12 -16.14 20.10
C GLN A 15 1.66 -16.52 19.80
N SER A 16 0.80 -15.52 19.54
CA SER A 16 -0.57 -15.78 19.10
C SER A 16 -0.58 -16.63 17.82
N PRO A 17 -1.61 -17.48 17.62
CA PRO A 17 -1.75 -18.28 16.39
C PRO A 17 -1.67 -17.42 15.11
N GLU A 18 -2.24 -16.22 15.15
CA GLU A 18 -2.25 -15.26 14.04
C GLU A 18 -0.85 -14.73 13.72
N ALA A 19 -0.06 -14.41 14.75
CA ALA A 19 1.32 -13.96 14.58
C ALA A 19 2.21 -15.06 14.01
N ILE A 20 2.08 -16.29 14.53
CA ILE A 20 2.83 -17.46 14.06
C ILE A 20 2.47 -17.77 12.59
N ALA A 21 1.17 -17.83 12.27
CA ALA A 21 0.69 -18.07 10.91
C ALA A 21 1.18 -16.98 9.94
N SER A 22 1.08 -15.70 10.33
CA SER A 22 1.53 -14.58 9.49
C SER A 22 3.02 -14.66 9.19
N ARG A 23 3.86 -14.98 10.19
CA ARG A 23 5.31 -15.15 9.98
C ARG A 23 5.64 -16.36 9.12
N LYS A 24 4.99 -17.50 9.34
CA LYS A 24 5.21 -18.73 8.56
C LYS A 24 4.85 -18.54 7.09
N ASN A 25 3.79 -17.81 6.81
CA ASN A 25 3.28 -17.60 5.46
C ASN A 25 3.81 -16.31 4.80
N ALA A 26 4.65 -15.53 5.49
CA ALA A 26 5.08 -14.21 5.06
C ALA A 26 3.92 -13.25 4.72
N GLN A 27 2.82 -13.33 5.47
CA GLN A 27 1.61 -12.55 5.23
C GLN A 27 1.66 -11.18 5.92
N CYS A 28 1.08 -10.19 5.27
CA CYS A 28 0.92 -8.84 5.80
C CYS A 28 -0.50 -8.69 6.36
N PRO A 29 -0.68 -8.58 7.69
CA PRO A 29 -2.00 -8.46 8.30
C PRO A 29 -2.70 -7.14 7.94
N PHE A 30 -1.96 -6.11 7.54
CA PHE A 30 -2.52 -4.83 7.11
C PHE A 30 -3.15 -4.93 5.72
N MET A 31 -2.54 -5.73 4.84
CA MET A 31 -3.00 -5.90 3.46
C MET A 31 -4.00 -7.04 3.30
N GLY A 32 -3.96 -8.05 4.19
CA GLY A 32 -4.70 -9.30 4.01
C GLY A 32 -4.16 -10.14 2.85
N ALA A 33 -2.88 -9.99 2.52
CA ALA A 33 -2.21 -10.64 1.39
C ALA A 33 -0.73 -10.93 1.75
N ASP A 34 -0.01 -11.59 0.85
CA ASP A 34 1.45 -11.76 0.96
C ASP A 34 2.14 -10.40 1.14
N CYS A 35 3.15 -10.36 2.00
CA CYS A 35 3.95 -9.17 2.21
C CYS A 35 4.63 -8.76 0.90
N ASP A 36 4.56 -7.48 0.54
CA ASP A 36 5.19 -6.90 -0.65
C ASP A 36 6.56 -6.25 -0.35
N GLY A 37 7.03 -6.34 0.91
CA GLY A 37 8.22 -5.64 1.40
C GLY A 37 8.00 -4.13 1.65
N GLY A 38 6.78 -3.64 1.47
CA GLY A 38 6.41 -2.24 1.61
C GLY A 38 7.24 -1.31 0.72
N GLY A 39 7.68 -0.18 1.27
CA GLY A 39 8.42 0.86 0.55
C GLY A 39 9.83 0.43 0.12
N ASN A 40 10.32 -0.70 0.61
CA ASN A 40 11.62 -1.27 0.23
C ASN A 40 11.53 -2.34 -0.84
N ARG A 41 10.30 -2.75 -1.24
CA ARG A 41 10.01 -3.71 -2.31
C ARG A 41 11.11 -4.79 -2.44
N TYR A 42 11.83 -4.76 -3.54
CA TYR A 42 12.88 -5.70 -3.95
C TYR A 42 14.17 -5.64 -3.12
N LEU A 43 14.54 -4.50 -2.54
CA LEU A 43 15.77 -4.35 -1.75
C LEU A 43 15.70 -5.04 -0.39
N SER A 44 14.50 -5.41 0.06
CA SER A 44 14.29 -6.10 1.34
C SER A 44 14.14 -7.62 1.21
N ASN A 45 14.23 -8.18 0.00
CA ASN A 45 14.07 -9.60 -0.21
C ASN A 45 15.32 -10.36 0.26
N VAL A 46 15.10 -11.34 1.12
CA VAL A 46 16.11 -12.31 1.55
C VAL A 46 16.11 -13.46 0.54
N ASN A 47 17.27 -13.72 -0.06
CA ASN A 47 17.45 -14.85 -0.96
C ASN A 47 17.60 -16.14 -0.14
N LEU A 48 16.60 -17.03 -0.22
CA LEU A 48 16.58 -18.26 0.59
C LEU A 48 17.62 -19.27 0.13
N LYS A 49 18.11 -19.19 -1.12
CA LYS A 49 19.22 -20.05 -1.58
C LYS A 49 20.52 -19.79 -0.82
N GLN A 50 20.65 -18.63 -0.19
CA GLN A 50 21.84 -18.24 0.58
C GLN A 50 21.68 -18.50 2.08
N ASN A 51 20.54 -19.03 2.53
CA ASN A 51 20.26 -19.29 3.94
C ASN A 51 19.40 -20.55 4.11
N ALA A 52 20.04 -21.69 4.38
CA ALA A 52 19.40 -23.00 4.44
C ALA A 52 18.34 -23.12 5.54
N GLU A 53 18.57 -22.49 6.69
CA GLU A 53 17.65 -22.51 7.84
C GLU A 53 16.36 -21.75 7.50
N LEU A 54 16.46 -20.55 6.93
CA LEU A 54 15.30 -19.80 6.47
C LEU A 54 14.59 -20.50 5.31
N ALA A 55 15.33 -21.18 4.42
CA ALA A 55 14.73 -21.96 3.34
C ALA A 55 13.89 -23.13 3.86
N ALA A 56 14.35 -23.81 4.92
CA ALA A 56 13.59 -24.88 5.58
C ALA A 56 12.31 -24.36 6.25
N PHE A 57 12.34 -23.12 6.76
CA PHE A 57 11.17 -22.46 7.35
C PHE A 57 10.15 -22.01 6.29
N PHE A 58 10.61 -21.38 5.20
CA PHE A 58 9.78 -20.86 4.10
C PHE A 58 9.73 -21.82 2.90
N GLN A 59 9.20 -23.03 3.14
CA GLN A 59 9.16 -24.09 2.13
C GLN A 59 8.48 -23.65 0.83
N GLY A 60 9.10 -23.99 -0.30
CA GLY A 60 8.57 -23.69 -1.64
C GLY A 60 8.79 -22.25 -2.13
N ARG A 61 9.47 -21.39 -1.37
CA ARG A 61 9.83 -20.03 -1.79
C ARG A 61 11.31 -19.95 -2.16
N SER A 62 11.65 -19.17 -3.20
CA SER A 62 13.05 -18.86 -3.55
C SER A 62 13.59 -17.61 -2.83
N SER A 63 12.69 -16.74 -2.40
CA SER A 63 12.98 -15.52 -1.66
C SER A 63 11.80 -15.15 -0.78
N VAL A 64 12.05 -14.41 0.29
CA VAL A 64 11.02 -13.87 1.18
C VAL A 64 11.31 -12.39 1.47
N PRO A 65 10.31 -11.51 1.51
CA PRO A 65 10.50 -10.16 2.02
C PRO A 65 10.96 -10.19 3.48
N SER A 66 11.76 -9.22 3.91
CA SER A 66 12.25 -9.16 5.31
C SER A 66 11.14 -9.14 6.36
N GLY A 67 9.92 -8.69 6.00
CA GLY A 67 8.77 -8.60 6.90
C GLY A 67 8.93 -7.55 8.02
N VAL A 68 10.01 -6.77 8.04
CA VAL A 68 10.29 -5.82 9.13
C VAL A 68 9.33 -4.64 9.04
N CYS A 69 8.44 -4.52 10.03
CA CYS A 69 7.45 -3.45 10.08
C CYS A 69 7.90 -2.25 10.90
N SER A 70 8.62 -2.50 12.00
CA SER A 70 9.14 -1.46 12.89
C SER A 70 10.42 -1.88 13.60
N LEU A 71 11.20 -0.88 14.02
CA LEU A 71 12.49 -1.03 14.68
C LEU A 71 12.48 -0.40 16.07
N GLN A 72 13.02 -1.11 17.05
CA GLN A 72 13.32 -0.56 18.38
C GLN A 72 14.73 0.03 18.36
N LEU A 73 14.86 1.36 18.34
CA LEU A 73 16.18 2.01 18.28
C LEU A 73 16.90 2.04 19.65
N GLN A 74 16.14 2.23 20.72
CA GLN A 74 16.62 2.29 22.11
C GLN A 74 15.70 1.46 23.02
N ALA A 75 16.24 0.86 24.07
CA ALA A 75 15.40 0.12 25.03
C ALA A 75 14.35 1.06 25.66
N LYS A 76 13.11 0.59 25.78
CA LYS A 76 11.96 1.31 26.37
C LYS A 76 11.48 2.56 25.61
N ALA A 77 12.08 2.93 24.48
CA ALA A 77 11.54 3.97 23.60
C ALA A 77 10.36 3.43 22.76
N PRO A 78 9.50 4.29 22.19
CA PRO A 78 8.53 3.84 21.19
C PRO A 78 9.24 3.27 19.95
N PRO A 79 8.68 2.22 19.31
CA PRO A 79 9.23 1.66 18.08
C PRO A 79 9.04 2.62 16.90
N TRP A 80 9.98 2.57 15.97
CA TRP A 80 9.98 3.36 14.74
C TRP A 80 9.38 2.53 13.61
N ILE A 81 8.24 2.97 13.07
CA ILE A 81 7.62 2.32 11.91
C ILE A 81 8.48 2.59 10.68
N VAL A 82 8.91 1.51 10.01
CA VAL A 82 9.73 1.59 8.79
C VAL A 82 9.02 1.07 7.54
N CYS A 83 7.90 0.36 7.73
CA CYS A 83 7.06 -0.14 6.64
C CYS A 83 5.86 0.79 6.41
N PRO A 84 5.60 1.25 5.17
CA PRO A 84 4.47 2.10 4.87
C PRO A 84 3.14 1.38 5.10
N ARG A 85 3.05 0.08 4.79
CA ARG A 85 1.82 -0.71 4.99
C ARG A 85 1.41 -0.80 6.46
N ARG A 86 2.40 -0.77 7.37
CA ARG A 86 2.18 -0.72 8.83
C ARG A 86 1.68 0.64 9.29
N LEU A 87 2.14 1.72 8.65
CA LEU A 87 1.70 3.09 8.94
C LEU A 87 0.31 3.37 8.38
N PHE A 88 0.09 2.93 7.14
CA PHE A 88 -1.06 3.29 6.35
C PHE A 88 -1.28 2.33 5.17
N PHE A 89 -2.48 1.76 5.10
CA PHE A 89 -2.93 1.01 3.94
C PHE A 89 -4.41 1.30 3.72
N LEU A 90 -4.76 1.86 2.55
CA LEU A 90 -6.14 2.05 2.12
C LEU A 90 -6.46 1.07 1.00
N ALA A 91 -7.42 0.17 1.25
CA ALA A 91 -7.94 -0.71 0.21
C ALA A 91 -9.40 -1.04 0.49
N LYS A 92 -10.19 -1.15 -0.58
CA LYS A 92 -11.64 -1.40 -0.53
C LYS A 92 -12.00 -2.67 0.26
N SER A 93 -11.16 -3.70 0.21
CA SER A 93 -11.41 -5.02 0.81
C SER A 93 -11.38 -5.07 2.34
N ALA A 94 -10.93 -4.03 3.04
CA ALA A 94 -10.96 -4.02 4.51
C ALA A 94 -11.25 -2.65 5.13
N ALA A 95 -12.06 -1.83 4.44
CA ALA A 95 -12.61 -0.61 5.03
C ALA A 95 -13.38 -0.95 6.32
N GLY A 96 -13.07 -0.25 7.43
CA GLY A 96 -13.76 -0.40 8.72
C GLY A 96 -13.17 -1.40 9.71
N GLN A 97 -12.45 -2.44 9.26
CA GLN A 97 -11.87 -3.47 10.14
C GLN A 97 -10.47 -3.13 10.68
N ARG A 98 -9.84 -2.06 10.17
CA ARG A 98 -8.44 -1.70 10.47
C ARG A 98 -8.30 -0.70 11.62
N LEU A 99 -8.48 -1.16 12.86
CA LEU A 99 -8.30 -0.30 14.05
C LEU A 99 -6.94 0.42 14.08
N GLN A 100 -5.89 -0.25 13.57
CA GLN A 100 -4.49 0.20 13.59
C GLN A 100 -4.24 1.43 12.70
N THR A 101 -4.99 1.62 11.61
CA THR A 101 -4.76 2.70 10.63
C THR A 101 -5.75 3.86 10.76
N ARG A 102 -6.78 3.74 11.61
CA ARG A 102 -7.84 4.74 11.78
C ARG A 102 -7.32 6.13 12.12
N PHE A 103 -6.26 6.22 12.92
CA PHE A 103 -5.67 7.50 13.30
C PHE A 103 -5.13 8.25 12.06
N THR A 104 -4.28 7.58 11.27
CA THR A 104 -3.68 8.12 10.05
C THR A 104 -4.74 8.43 9.00
N GLU A 105 -5.70 7.51 8.81
CA GLU A 105 -6.82 7.69 7.88
C GLU A 105 -7.65 8.92 8.25
N ARG A 106 -8.01 9.10 9.52
CA ARG A 106 -8.76 10.28 9.97
C ARG A 106 -7.99 11.57 9.72
N ILE A 107 -6.70 11.61 10.05
CA ILE A 107 -5.86 12.80 9.80
C ILE A 107 -5.83 13.13 8.31
N LEU A 108 -5.60 12.11 7.47
CA LEU A 108 -5.51 12.28 6.03
C LEU A 108 -6.84 12.75 5.42
N LEU A 109 -7.96 12.16 5.84
CA LEU A 109 -9.28 12.59 5.39
C LEU A 109 -9.60 14.01 5.85
N ASN A 110 -9.21 14.41 7.07
CA ASN A 110 -9.38 15.80 7.52
C ASN A 110 -8.58 16.79 6.67
N HIS A 111 -7.38 16.41 6.22
CA HIS A 111 -6.55 17.24 5.34
C HIS A 111 -6.96 17.20 3.87
N SER A 112 -7.79 16.23 3.47
CA SER A 112 -8.28 16.12 2.09
C SER A 112 -9.18 17.28 1.67
N GLY A 113 -9.81 17.96 2.63
CA GLY A 113 -10.77 19.04 2.36
C GLY A 113 -12.13 18.57 1.84
N TYR A 114 -12.37 17.26 1.78
CA TYR A 114 -13.66 16.74 1.34
C TYR A 114 -14.73 16.94 2.43
N PRO A 115 -15.96 17.33 2.06
CA PRO A 115 -17.07 17.44 3.00
C PRO A 115 -17.40 16.11 3.68
N SER A 116 -17.90 16.17 4.92
CA SER A 116 -18.38 14.99 5.63
C SER A 116 -19.49 14.28 4.84
N GLY A 117 -19.46 12.95 4.82
CA GLY A 117 -20.39 12.12 4.05
C GLY A 117 -20.03 11.94 2.56
N THR A 118 -18.95 12.58 2.08
CA THR A 118 -18.48 12.37 0.71
C THR A 118 -18.03 10.93 0.50
N THR A 119 -18.52 10.30 -0.57
CA THR A 119 -18.01 8.99 -1.00
C THR A 119 -16.73 9.20 -1.79
N ILE A 120 -15.64 8.56 -1.35
CA ILE A 120 -14.29 8.74 -1.89
C ILE A 120 -13.85 7.41 -2.52
N GLY A 121 -13.43 7.47 -3.79
CA GLY A 121 -12.69 6.40 -4.44
C GLY A 121 -11.21 6.47 -4.08
N ILE A 122 -10.58 5.30 -4.00
CA ILE A 122 -9.16 5.16 -3.61
C ILE A 122 -8.48 4.27 -4.64
N TRP A 123 -7.45 4.81 -5.29
CA TRP A 123 -6.63 4.11 -6.27
C TRP A 123 -5.20 3.94 -5.73
N PRO A 124 -4.89 2.80 -5.11
CA PRO A 124 -3.54 2.51 -4.64
C PRO A 124 -2.60 2.16 -5.81
N GLU A 125 -1.34 2.54 -5.70
CA GLU A 125 -0.27 2.18 -6.66
C GLU A 125 -0.61 2.55 -8.12
N LEU A 126 -1.27 3.69 -8.32
CA LEU A 126 -1.71 4.11 -9.64
C LEU A 126 -0.52 4.52 -10.51
N ARG A 127 -0.32 3.82 -11.62
CA ARG A 127 0.73 4.12 -12.59
C ARG A 127 0.21 5.02 -13.71
N ILE A 128 0.93 6.11 -13.96
CA ILE A 128 0.73 6.95 -15.14
C ILE A 128 1.94 6.79 -16.06
N ASP A 129 1.66 6.44 -17.31
CA ASP A 129 2.61 6.43 -18.40
C ASP A 129 2.28 7.62 -19.33
N TYR A 130 3.18 8.60 -19.38
CA TYR A 130 3.03 9.79 -20.23
C TYR A 130 4.09 9.79 -21.33
N LYS A 131 3.68 10.12 -22.56
CA LYS A 131 4.57 10.28 -23.72
C LYS A 131 4.21 11.55 -24.50
N LYS A 132 5.18 12.44 -24.70
CA LYS A 132 5.04 13.63 -25.56
C LYS A 132 6.40 14.03 -26.16
N ASN A 133 6.44 14.29 -27.47
CA ASN A 133 7.62 14.80 -28.18
C ASN A 133 8.94 14.05 -27.84
N ASN A 134 8.95 12.72 -28.03
CA ASN A 134 10.05 11.81 -27.67
C ASN A 134 10.47 11.77 -26.18
N LYS A 135 9.77 12.48 -25.30
CA LYS A 135 9.92 12.35 -23.85
C LYS A 135 8.86 11.41 -23.31
N SER A 136 9.27 10.49 -22.47
CA SER A 136 8.36 9.64 -21.70
C SER A 136 8.71 9.71 -20.24
N PHE A 137 7.70 9.80 -19.38
CA PHE A 137 7.89 9.54 -17.97
C PHE A 137 6.85 8.53 -17.50
N ARG A 138 7.28 7.70 -16.55
CA ARG A 138 6.45 6.74 -15.85
C ARG A 138 6.53 7.09 -14.38
N TYR A 139 5.38 7.32 -13.78
CA TYR A 139 5.27 7.60 -12.35
C TYR A 139 4.24 6.66 -11.73
N THR A 140 4.47 6.23 -10.50
CA THR A 140 3.51 5.43 -9.73
C THR A 140 3.23 6.19 -8.45
N PHE A 141 1.98 6.62 -8.28
CA PHE A 141 1.50 7.25 -7.06
C PHE A 141 1.22 6.19 -6.01
N ASP A 142 1.53 6.45 -4.75
CA ASP A 142 1.18 5.52 -3.68
C ASP A 142 -0.35 5.43 -3.52
N TYR A 143 -1.04 6.57 -3.44
CA TYR A 143 -2.50 6.62 -3.49
C TYR A 143 -3.01 7.90 -4.16
N ILE A 144 -4.07 7.74 -4.95
CA ILE A 144 -4.95 8.85 -5.34
C ILE A 144 -6.30 8.65 -4.66
N LEU A 145 -6.79 9.71 -4.03
CA LEU A 145 -8.13 9.79 -3.46
C LEU A 145 -8.93 10.82 -4.27
N MET A 146 -10.20 10.54 -4.55
CA MET A 146 -11.06 11.47 -5.28
C MET A 146 -12.52 11.19 -4.94
N PRO A 147 -13.40 12.20 -4.85
CA PRO A 147 -14.82 11.96 -4.69
C PRO A 147 -15.34 11.18 -5.90
N THR A 148 -16.37 10.37 -5.68
CA THR A 148 -16.99 9.57 -6.74
C THR A 148 -18.47 9.84 -6.86
N ALA A 149 -18.98 9.81 -8.09
CA ALA A 149 -20.39 10.01 -8.38
C ALA A 149 -20.89 9.02 -9.45
N SER A 150 -22.21 8.91 -9.57
CA SER A 150 -22.84 8.28 -10.73
C SER A 150 -22.98 9.35 -11.81
N LEU A 151 -22.28 9.18 -12.94
CA LEU A 151 -22.29 10.13 -14.05
C LEU A 151 -22.98 9.55 -15.28
N THR A 152 -23.68 10.40 -16.03
CA THR A 152 -24.23 10.04 -17.35
C THR A 152 -23.14 9.89 -18.39
N GLN A 153 -23.43 9.19 -19.49
CA GLN A 153 -22.53 9.09 -20.65
C GLN A 153 -22.00 10.46 -21.10
N ASN A 154 -22.87 11.48 -21.19
CA ASN A 154 -22.49 12.81 -21.68
C ASN A 154 -21.49 13.51 -20.73
N GLN A 155 -21.70 13.39 -19.42
CA GLN A 155 -20.77 13.95 -18.42
C GLN A 155 -19.42 13.24 -18.45
N VAL A 156 -19.41 11.92 -18.68
CA VAL A 156 -18.17 11.16 -18.80
C VAL A 156 -17.42 11.56 -20.08
N GLU A 157 -18.10 11.74 -21.19
CA GLU A 157 -17.50 12.24 -22.44
C GLU A 157 -16.90 13.64 -22.25
N GLU A 158 -17.61 14.54 -21.56
CA GLU A 158 -17.12 15.89 -21.24
C GLU A 158 -15.83 15.86 -20.41
N VAL A 159 -15.80 15.05 -19.34
CA VAL A 159 -14.64 14.95 -18.43
C VAL A 159 -13.45 14.30 -19.11
N THR A 160 -13.68 13.30 -19.96
CA THR A 160 -12.61 12.53 -20.62
C THR A 160 -12.16 13.13 -21.95
N GLY A 161 -12.95 14.03 -22.54
CA GLY A 161 -12.73 14.56 -23.89
C GLY A 161 -12.75 13.47 -24.98
N SER A 162 -13.38 12.33 -24.72
CA SER A 162 -13.39 11.15 -25.59
C SER A 162 -14.81 10.64 -25.81
N ASP A 163 -15.10 10.10 -27.00
CA ASP A 163 -16.42 9.58 -27.34
C ASP A 163 -16.85 8.39 -26.48
N TRP A 164 -18.16 8.23 -26.29
CA TRP A 164 -18.74 7.24 -25.40
C TRP A 164 -18.36 5.82 -25.78
N LYS A 165 -18.27 5.49 -27.07
CA LYS A 165 -17.94 4.13 -27.52
C LYS A 165 -16.53 3.75 -27.09
N THR A 166 -15.56 4.64 -27.24
CA THR A 166 -14.19 4.44 -26.80
C THR A 166 -14.09 4.39 -25.28
N THR A 167 -14.68 5.36 -24.60
CA THR A 167 -14.60 5.51 -23.13
C THR A 167 -15.29 4.35 -22.42
N ARG A 168 -16.47 3.94 -22.86
CA ARG A 168 -17.22 2.81 -22.32
C ARG A 168 -16.39 1.52 -22.33
N ARG A 169 -15.76 1.21 -23.46
CA ARG A 169 -14.92 0.00 -23.59
C ARG A 169 -13.77 -0.01 -22.57
N LEU A 170 -13.13 1.14 -22.36
CA LEU A 170 -12.04 1.28 -21.40
C LEU A 170 -12.54 1.14 -19.95
N LEU A 171 -13.69 1.73 -19.63
CA LEU A 171 -14.30 1.65 -18.31
C LEU A 171 -14.76 0.24 -17.97
N GLU A 172 -15.42 -0.46 -18.89
CA GLU A 172 -15.80 -1.87 -18.73
C GLU A 172 -14.56 -2.75 -18.52
N ALA A 173 -13.51 -2.57 -19.33
CA ALA A 173 -12.24 -3.30 -19.18
C ALA A 173 -11.53 -2.99 -17.84
N SER A 174 -11.77 -1.81 -17.29
CA SER A 174 -11.25 -1.38 -15.99
C SER A 174 -12.14 -1.79 -14.80
N GLY A 175 -13.25 -2.49 -15.06
CA GLY A 175 -14.15 -3.02 -14.03
C GLY A 175 -15.14 -2.01 -13.45
N TYR A 176 -15.41 -0.89 -14.14
CA TYR A 176 -16.46 0.03 -13.71
C TYR A 176 -17.85 -0.57 -13.91
N SER A 177 -18.72 -0.34 -12.92
CA SER A 177 -20.13 -0.70 -13.01
C SER A 177 -20.87 0.30 -13.90
N MET A 178 -21.69 -0.23 -14.82
CA MET A 178 -22.57 0.57 -15.65
C MET A 178 -24.03 0.24 -15.37
N ALA A 179 -24.88 1.26 -15.44
CA ALA A 179 -26.32 1.12 -15.30
C ALA A 179 -27.01 1.85 -16.45
N ARG A 180 -28.11 1.30 -16.96
CA ARG A 180 -28.95 1.99 -17.94
C ARG A 180 -30.27 2.38 -17.31
N ARG A 181 -30.60 3.67 -17.33
CA ARG A 181 -31.84 4.23 -16.74
C ARG A 181 -32.51 5.13 -17.77
N ASN A 182 -33.78 4.83 -18.10
CA ASN A 182 -34.56 5.59 -19.09
C ASN A 182 -33.84 5.81 -20.43
N GLY A 183 -33.12 4.79 -20.91
CA GLY A 183 -32.38 4.85 -22.18
C GLY A 183 -30.98 5.46 -22.09
N THR A 184 -30.63 6.13 -20.99
CA THR A 184 -29.31 6.75 -20.76
C THR A 184 -28.38 5.81 -20.00
N ASP A 185 -27.14 5.69 -20.47
CA ASP A 185 -26.08 4.95 -19.77
C ASP A 185 -25.46 5.82 -18.65
N TYR A 186 -25.19 5.19 -17.51
CA TYR A 186 -24.55 5.75 -16.34
C TYR A 186 -23.32 4.92 -15.96
N VAL A 187 -22.30 5.60 -15.43
CA VAL A 187 -21.13 4.97 -14.81
C VAL A 187 -21.15 5.26 -13.32
N ASP A 188 -21.25 4.21 -12.51
CA ASP A 188 -21.27 4.34 -11.06
C ASP A 188 -19.84 4.43 -10.50
N ASN A 189 -19.68 5.15 -9.38
CA ASN A 189 -18.40 5.39 -8.71
C ASN A 189 -17.32 6.01 -9.62
N PHE A 190 -17.72 6.83 -10.58
CA PHE A 190 -16.79 7.54 -11.47
C PHE A 190 -16.08 8.67 -10.72
N PRO A 191 -14.75 8.88 -10.89
CA PRO A 191 -14.03 9.97 -10.24
C PRO A 191 -14.59 11.34 -10.66
N ASN A 192 -15.02 12.15 -9.69
CA ASN A 192 -15.67 13.44 -9.95
C ASN A 192 -15.30 14.47 -8.87
N GLY A 193 -14.50 15.48 -9.23
CA GLY A 193 -13.98 16.49 -8.28
C GLY A 193 -12.47 16.68 -8.39
N TYR A 194 -11.83 17.16 -7.32
CA TYR A 194 -10.38 17.33 -7.27
C TYR A 194 -9.69 16.10 -6.64
N PRO A 195 -8.56 15.64 -7.19
CA PRO A 195 -7.79 14.55 -6.61
C PRO A 195 -6.96 15.04 -5.41
N VAL A 196 -6.82 14.18 -4.40
CA VAL A 196 -5.83 14.29 -3.34
C VAL A 196 -4.81 13.17 -3.54
N ILE A 197 -3.56 13.56 -3.74
CA ILE A 197 -2.43 12.64 -3.89
C ILE A 197 -1.78 12.44 -2.52
N VAL A 198 -1.57 11.18 -2.15
CA VAL A 198 -0.92 10.81 -0.89
C VAL A 198 0.33 10.01 -1.23
N GLU A 199 1.48 10.56 -0.88
CA GLU A 199 2.79 9.91 -1.02
C GLU A 199 3.33 9.51 0.35
N VAL A 200 3.67 8.24 0.51
CA VAL A 200 4.15 7.67 1.77
C VAL A 200 5.66 7.52 1.73
N MET A 201 6.35 8.53 2.25
CA MET A 201 7.80 8.53 2.32
C MET A 201 8.31 7.54 3.37
N THR A 202 9.17 6.60 2.99
CA THR A 202 9.82 5.66 3.92
C THR A 202 11.34 5.80 3.89
N SER A 203 11.98 5.74 5.06
CA SER A 203 13.42 5.99 5.26
C SER A 203 14.31 4.80 4.85
N SER A 204 13.83 3.94 3.96
CA SER A 204 13.99 2.51 4.20
C SER A 204 15.24 1.88 3.56
N THR A 205 15.99 2.58 2.68
CA THR A 205 17.30 2.10 2.15
C THR A 205 18.38 3.17 1.90
N SER A 206 18.05 4.35 1.35
CA SER A 206 19.03 5.42 1.06
C SER A 206 18.87 6.70 1.90
N GLY A 207 17.64 7.00 2.35
CA GLY A 207 17.32 8.20 3.14
C GLY A 207 17.44 8.03 4.65
N GLY A 208 17.82 6.85 5.14
CA GLY A 208 18.00 6.59 6.57
C GLY A 208 19.36 7.04 7.07
N ASN A 209 19.39 7.54 8.30
CA ASN A 209 20.63 7.98 8.92
C ASN A 209 21.41 6.73 9.39
N LYS A 210 22.44 6.36 8.63
CA LYS A 210 23.30 5.20 8.92
C LYS A 210 23.97 5.31 10.29
N THR A 211 24.36 6.52 10.70
CA THR A 211 24.93 6.80 12.02
C THR A 211 23.94 6.55 13.14
N LYS A 212 22.67 6.94 12.94
CA LYS A 212 21.56 6.69 13.88
C LYS A 212 20.89 5.31 13.69
N ARG A 213 21.39 4.50 12.75
CA ARG A 213 20.98 3.11 12.49
C ARG A 213 19.47 2.94 12.23
N THR A 214 18.87 3.85 11.47
CA THR A 214 17.43 3.85 11.18
C THR A 214 17.04 3.05 9.92
N THR A 215 17.98 2.33 9.30
CA THR A 215 17.74 1.55 8.08
C THR A 215 17.55 0.06 8.39
N ILE A 216 16.77 -0.63 7.55
CA ILE A 216 16.48 -2.07 7.73
C ILE A 216 17.75 -2.94 7.77
N PRO A 217 18.75 -2.74 6.88
CA PRO A 217 19.98 -3.55 6.91
C PRO A 217 20.79 -3.44 8.22
N MET A 218 20.63 -2.34 8.98
CA MET A 218 21.33 -2.18 10.27
C MET A 218 20.69 -2.99 11.39
N ALA A 219 19.44 -3.42 11.23
CA ALA A 219 18.73 -4.29 12.17
C ALA A 219 18.93 -5.78 11.87
N THR A 220 19.28 -6.14 10.63
CA THR A 220 19.51 -7.53 10.21
C THR A 220 20.89 -8.07 10.61
N GLY A 221 21.82 -7.23 11.09
CA GLY A 221 23.07 -7.69 11.73
C GLY A 221 22.87 -8.43 13.06
N SER A 222 21.62 -8.67 13.46
CA SER A 222 21.22 -9.39 14.67
C SER A 222 20.18 -10.47 14.40
N ILE A 223 20.15 -11.05 13.18
CA ILE A 223 19.41 -12.31 12.94
C ILE A 223 20.12 -13.40 13.75
N VAL A 224 19.75 -13.49 15.03
CA VAL A 224 19.87 -14.72 15.79
C VAL A 224 18.65 -15.52 15.40
N VAL A 225 18.92 -16.61 14.71
CA VAL A 225 17.98 -17.66 14.35
C VAL A 225 17.28 -18.09 15.66
N LEU A 226 15.95 -18.02 15.67
CA LEU A 226 15.14 -18.68 16.71
C LEU A 226 15.11 -20.18 16.43
#